data_AF-E3GXZ1-F1
#
_entry.id   AF-E3GXZ1-F1
#
_cell.length_a   1.000
_cell.length_b   1.000
_cell.length_c   1.000
_cell.angle_alpha   90.00
_cell.angle_beta   90.00
_cell.angle_gamma   90.00
#
_symmetry.space_group_name_H-M   'P 1'
#
loop_
_entity.id
_entity.type
_entity.pdbx_description
1 polymer ?
#
loop_
_entity_poly.entity_id
_entity_poly.type
_entity_poly.pdbx_seq_one_letter_code
_entity_poly.pdbx_strand_id
1 'polypeptide(L)'
;MLLYSININIKYGVWKMGITWFYIAVFLAISDEIHTKIMWDILLDFYILLAGIIKEIVSSNIQVWLIHEILEALFHFIVLSLVFFSVEIGFLAAVVHMTVDIFHELSGREYSWLHHRALHFTVESLFFIMVGIR
;
A
#
# COMPACT_ATOMS: atom_id res chain seq x y z
N MET A 1 41.79 -21.79 20.12
CA MET A 1 41.14 -20.73 20.91
C MET A 1 39.74 -20.52 20.33
N LEU A 2 38.79 -21.28 20.87
CA LEU A 2 37.35 -21.17 20.62
C LEU A 2 36.83 -19.89 21.25
N LEU A 3 36.16 -19.00 20.52
CA LEU A 3 35.13 -18.16 21.12
C LEU A 3 33.98 -17.91 20.12
N TYR A 4 32.92 -18.67 20.36
CA TYR A 4 31.51 -18.31 20.25
C TYR A 4 30.95 -17.90 18.88
N SER A 5 30.58 -18.94 18.13
CA SER A 5 29.32 -18.95 17.39
C SER A 5 28.18 -18.56 18.33
N ILE A 6 27.60 -17.37 18.13
CA ILE A 6 26.34 -16.98 18.74
C ILE A 6 25.25 -17.77 18.01
N ASN A 7 25.05 -19.00 18.49
CA ASN A 7 23.99 -19.89 18.06
C ASN A 7 22.70 -19.46 18.77
N ILE A 8 22.09 -18.37 18.29
CA ILE A 8 20.73 -18.00 18.72
C ILE A 8 19.78 -18.97 18.06
N ASN A 9 19.44 -20.01 18.82
CA ASN A 9 18.47 -21.02 18.48
C ASN A 9 17.05 -20.42 18.53
N ILE A 10 16.73 -19.51 17.59
CA ILE A 10 15.36 -19.02 17.36
C ILE A 10 14.63 -20.11 16.58
N LYS A 11 14.06 -21.01 17.36
CA LYS A 11 13.16 -22.11 17.02
C LYS A 11 12.15 -21.72 15.92
N TYR A 12 12.42 -22.15 14.68
CA TYR A 12 11.49 -22.50 13.60
C TYR A 12 10.29 -21.57 13.31
N GLY A 13 10.53 -20.33 12.91
CA GLY A 13 9.47 -19.50 12.30
C GLY A 13 9.98 -18.23 11.59
N VAL A 14 10.98 -17.59 12.16
CA VAL A 14 11.41 -16.23 11.76
C VAL A 14 12.42 -16.24 10.60
N TRP A 15 13.32 -17.23 10.52
CA TRP A 15 14.40 -17.25 9.51
C TRP A 15 13.97 -17.65 8.09
N LYS A 16 12.72 -18.10 7.88
CA LYS A 16 12.18 -18.36 6.54
C LYS A 16 11.51 -17.13 5.92
N MET A 17 11.32 -16.05 6.67
CA MET A 17 10.92 -14.77 6.11
C MET A 17 12.14 -14.14 5.48
N GLY A 18 12.35 -14.38 4.18
CA GLY A 18 13.32 -13.63 3.41
C GLY A 18 13.01 -12.13 3.44
N ILE A 19 13.89 -11.31 2.87
CA ILE A 19 13.69 -9.87 2.70
C ILE A 19 12.55 -9.50 1.72
N THR A 20 11.78 -10.48 1.23
CA THR A 20 10.65 -10.30 0.32
C THR A 20 9.60 -9.34 0.87
N TRP A 21 9.23 -9.44 2.15
CA TRP A 21 8.27 -8.52 2.78
C TRP A 21 8.72 -7.06 2.66
N PHE A 22 10.03 -6.82 2.79
CA PHE A 22 10.61 -5.48 2.72
C PHE A 22 10.55 -4.95 1.28
N TYR A 23 10.88 -5.80 0.30
CA TYR A 23 10.73 -5.42 -1.10
C TYR A 23 9.28 -5.12 -1.46
N ILE A 24 8.32 -5.92 -1.00
CA ILE A 24 6.89 -5.65 -1.26
C ILE A 24 6.51 -4.28 -0.71
N ALA A 25 6.86 -3.98 0.55
CA ALA A 25 6.56 -2.68 1.17
C ALA A 25 7.23 -1.51 0.44
N VAL A 26 8.49 -1.67 0.02
CA VAL A 26 9.20 -0.64 -0.77
C VAL A 26 8.54 -0.41 -2.12
N PHE A 27 8.18 -1.48 -2.84
CA PHE A 27 7.51 -1.35 -4.14
C PHE A 27 6.08 -0.81 -4.02
N LEU A 28 5.37 -1.09 -2.91
CA LEU A 28 4.08 -0.50 -2.62
C LEU A 28 4.20 1.02 -2.40
N ALA A 29 5.16 1.46 -1.57
CA ALA A 29 5.42 2.89 -1.37
C ALA A 29 5.86 3.61 -2.66
N ILE A 30 6.66 2.95 -3.51
CA ILE A 30 7.01 3.48 -4.84
C ILE A 30 5.77 3.57 -5.74
N SER A 31 4.91 2.55 -5.70
CA SER A 31 3.67 2.50 -6.48
C SER A 31 2.74 3.66 -6.11
N ASP A 32 2.60 3.94 -4.82
CA ASP A 32 1.83 5.06 -4.26
C ASP A 32 2.35 6.43 -4.74
N GLU A 33 3.67 6.63 -4.73
CA GLU A 33 4.30 7.83 -5.31
C GLU A 33 4.11 7.95 -6.82
N ILE A 34 4.17 6.84 -7.55
CA ILE A 34 3.92 6.81 -9.00
C ILE A 34 2.46 7.14 -9.28
N HIS A 35 1.52 6.56 -8.53
CA HIS A 35 0.10 6.81 -8.67
C HIS A 35 -0.21 8.30 -8.54
N THR A 36 0.29 8.92 -7.47
CA THR A 36 0.13 10.35 -7.21
C THR A 36 0.67 11.19 -8.36
N LYS A 37 1.88 10.92 -8.84
CA LYS A 37 2.45 11.65 -9.98
C LYS A 37 1.65 11.46 -11.26
N ILE A 38 1.20 10.25 -11.55
CA ILE A 38 0.38 10.00 -12.75
C ILE A 38 -0.93 10.78 -12.67
N MET A 39 -1.63 10.74 -11.53
CA MET A 39 -2.93 11.38 -11.40
C MET A 39 -2.83 12.92 -11.41
N TRP A 40 -1.84 13.48 -10.70
CA TRP A 40 -1.77 14.93 -10.51
C TRP A 40 -0.90 15.67 -11.53
N ASP A 41 0.12 15.03 -12.10
CA ASP A 41 1.02 15.69 -13.06
C ASP A 41 0.67 15.36 -14.52
N ILE A 42 0.11 14.17 -14.79
CA ILE A 42 -0.13 13.69 -16.17
C ILE A 42 -1.61 13.70 -16.51
N LEU A 43 -2.46 13.20 -15.61
CA LEU A 43 -3.88 12.95 -15.88
C LEU A 43 -4.82 13.93 -15.17
N LEU A 44 -4.31 15.08 -14.69
CA LEU A 44 -5.08 16.02 -13.86
C LEU A 44 -6.45 16.37 -14.45
N ASP A 45 -6.48 16.80 -15.72
CA ASP A 45 -7.72 17.22 -16.37
C ASP A 45 -8.73 16.08 -16.50
N PHE A 46 -8.23 14.88 -16.84
CA PHE A 46 -9.05 13.67 -16.89
C PHE A 46 -9.61 13.34 -15.50
N TYR A 47 -8.78 13.45 -14.47
CA TYR A 47 -9.15 13.12 -13.10
C TYR A 47 -10.22 14.07 -12.55
N ILE A 48 -10.11 15.36 -12.85
CA ILE A 48 -11.13 16.37 -12.52
C ILE A 48 -12.45 16.06 -13.23
N LEU A 49 -12.40 15.72 -14.53
CA LEU A 49 -13.59 15.35 -15.28
C LEU A 49 -14.25 14.09 -14.73
N LEU A 50 -13.46 13.06 -14.42
CA LEU A 50 -13.92 11.81 -13.83
C LEU A 50 -14.63 12.05 -12.49
N ALA A 51 -14.03 12.85 -11.61
CA ALA A 51 -14.63 13.22 -10.34
C ALA A 51 -15.97 13.97 -10.53
N GLY A 52 -16.06 14.86 -11.53
CA GLY A 52 -17.30 15.54 -11.90
C GLY A 52 -18.40 14.57 -12.33
N ILE A 53 -18.08 13.61 -13.22
CA ILE A 53 -19.03 12.59 -13.68
C ILE A 53 -19.50 11.71 -12.51
N ILE A 54 -18.57 11.25 -11.65
CA ILE A 54 -18.92 10.42 -10.50
C ILE A 54 -19.86 11.18 -9.56
N LYS A 55 -19.63 12.48 -9.34
CA LYS A 55 -20.45 13.32 -8.46
C LYS A 55 -21.89 13.49 -8.95
N GLU A 56 -22.15 13.34 -10.25
CA GLU A 56 -23.52 13.30 -10.80
C GLU A 56 -24.22 11.96 -10.53
N ILE A 57 -23.46 10.90 -10.20
CA ILE A 57 -23.97 9.54 -9.96
C ILE A 57 -24.13 9.25 -8.46
N VAL A 58 -23.22 9.75 -7.62
CA VAL A 58 -23.19 9.49 -6.18
C VAL A 58 -23.64 10.71 -5.37
N SER A 59 -24.15 10.49 -4.15
CA SER A 59 -24.83 11.54 -3.37
C SER A 59 -23.92 12.27 -2.37
N SER A 60 -22.65 11.88 -2.23
CA SER A 60 -21.77 12.44 -1.19
C SER A 60 -20.29 12.45 -1.59
N ASN A 61 -19.54 13.41 -1.04
CA ASN A 61 -18.09 13.51 -1.26
C ASN A 61 -17.34 12.26 -0.76
N ILE A 62 -17.81 11.63 0.32
CA ILE A 62 -17.19 10.40 0.85
C ILE A 62 -17.33 9.23 -0.13
N GLN A 63 -18.40 9.17 -0.92
CA GLN A 63 -18.54 8.16 -1.97
C GLN A 63 -17.61 8.42 -3.16
N VAL A 64 -17.43 9.70 -3.54
CA VAL A 64 -16.46 10.07 -4.57
C VAL A 64 -15.05 9.70 -4.12
N TRP A 65 -14.70 10.05 -2.88
CA TRP A 65 -13.43 9.67 -2.25
C TRP A 65 -13.25 8.15 -2.20
N LEU A 66 -14.25 7.39 -1.75
CA LEU A 66 -14.16 5.92 -1.70
C LEU A 66 -13.93 5.31 -3.09
N ILE A 67 -14.53 5.87 -4.15
CA ILE A 67 -14.28 5.41 -5.52
C ILE A 67 -12.83 5.71 -5.93
N HIS A 68 -12.28 6.87 -5.56
CA HIS A 68 -10.86 7.18 -5.76
C HIS A 68 -9.96 6.15 -5.07
N GLU A 69 -10.20 5.86 -3.80
CA GLU A 69 -9.41 4.89 -3.03
C GLU A 69 -9.48 3.48 -3.63
N ILE A 70 -10.65 3.08 -4.14
CA ILE A 70 -10.79 1.80 -4.85
C ILE A 70 -9.97 1.78 -6.15
N LEU A 71 -9.96 2.88 -6.90
CA LEU A 71 -9.14 2.99 -8.12
C LEU A 71 -7.64 2.95 -7.80
N GLU A 72 -7.22 3.58 -6.71
CA GLU A 72 -5.84 3.55 -6.20
C GLU A 72 -5.44 2.14 -5.74
N ALA A 73 -6.28 1.48 -4.95
CA ALA A 73 -6.08 0.09 -4.55
C ALA A 73 -6.00 -0.86 -5.77
N LEU A 74 -6.84 -0.66 -6.78
CA LEU A 74 -6.78 -1.41 -8.04
C LEU A 74 -5.49 -1.14 -8.82
N PHE A 75 -4.99 0.10 -8.81
CA PHE A 75 -3.71 0.44 -9.38
C PHE A 75 -2.58 -0.34 -8.68
N HIS A 76 -2.54 -0.34 -7.35
CA HIS A 76 -1.54 -1.12 -6.59
C HIS A 76 -1.67 -2.62 -6.82
N PHE A 77 -2.90 -3.16 -6.88
CA PHE A 77 -3.14 -4.56 -7.23
C PHE A 77 -2.44 -4.94 -8.54
N ILE A 78 -2.63 -4.15 -9.60
CA ILE A 78 -2.06 -4.42 -10.92
C ILE A 78 -0.53 -4.30 -10.86
N VAL A 79 0.00 -3.20 -10.34
CA VAL A 79 1.45 -2.94 -10.32
C VAL A 79 2.19 -4.04 -9.53
N LEU A 80 1.73 -4.36 -8.32
CA LEU A 80 2.42 -5.34 -7.47
C LEU A 80 2.25 -6.77 -8.00
N SER A 81 1.10 -7.10 -8.61
CA SER A 81 0.92 -8.39 -9.28
C SER A 81 1.93 -8.59 -10.40
N LEU A 82 2.22 -7.55 -11.18
CA LEU A 82 3.16 -7.60 -12.29
C LEU A 82 4.62 -7.64 -11.81
N VAL A 83 4.99 -6.78 -10.86
CA VAL A 83 6.37 -6.70 -10.34
C VAL A 83 6.81 -8.02 -9.69
N PHE A 84 5.92 -8.63 -8.89
CA PHE A 84 6.23 -9.86 -8.16
C PHE A 84 5.75 -11.13 -8.86
N PHE A 85 5.13 -11.01 -10.04
CA PHE A 85 4.49 -12.12 -10.76
C PHE A 85 3.55 -12.95 -9.86
N SER A 86 2.82 -12.28 -8.96
CA SER A 86 1.98 -12.92 -7.95
C SER A 86 0.69 -12.12 -7.69
N VAL A 87 -0.44 -12.71 -8.11
CA VAL A 87 -1.78 -12.15 -7.86
C VAL A 87 -2.07 -12.06 -6.37
N GLU A 88 -1.54 -12.99 -5.58
CA GLU A 88 -1.69 -12.98 -4.11
C GLU A 88 -1.01 -11.75 -3.50
N ILE A 89 0.23 -11.43 -3.91
CA ILE A 89 0.94 -10.25 -3.43
C ILE A 89 0.21 -8.97 -3.83
N GLY A 90 -0.24 -8.87 -5.10
CA GLY A 90 -1.01 -7.72 -5.55
C GLY A 90 -2.30 -7.55 -4.77
N PHE A 91 -3.04 -8.64 -4.53
CA PHE A 91 -4.29 -8.58 -3.77
C PHE A 91 -4.06 -8.14 -2.32
N LEU A 92 -3.07 -8.74 -1.65
CA LEU A 92 -2.72 -8.37 -0.28
C LEU A 92 -2.28 -6.91 -0.18
N ALA A 93 -1.48 -6.42 -1.14
CA ALA A 93 -1.06 -5.01 -1.21
C ALA A 93 -2.25 -4.05 -1.35
N ALA A 94 -3.16 -4.31 -2.28
CA ALA A 94 -4.34 -3.48 -2.48
C ALA A 94 -5.24 -3.45 -1.24
N VAL A 95 -5.45 -4.59 -0.60
CA VAL A 95 -6.29 -4.69 0.60
C VAL A 95 -5.65 -3.95 1.79
N VAL A 96 -4.35 -4.14 2.04
CA VAL A 96 -3.71 -3.44 3.16
C VAL A 96 -3.67 -1.93 2.94
N HIS A 97 -3.36 -1.47 1.72
CA HIS A 97 -3.31 -0.06 1.38
C HIS A 97 -4.67 0.62 1.62
N MET A 98 -5.72 0.11 0.98
CA MET A 98 -7.09 0.59 1.16
C MET A 98 -7.56 0.56 2.63
N THR A 99 -7.10 -0.44 3.40
CA THR A 99 -7.41 -0.50 4.84
C THR A 99 -6.75 0.64 5.61
N VAL A 100 -5.51 1.00 5.25
CA VAL A 100 -4.81 2.15 5.83
C VAL A 100 -5.50 3.45 5.45
N ASP A 101 -5.91 3.64 4.18
CA ASP A 101 -6.63 4.85 3.73
C ASP A 101 -7.94 5.03 4.47
N ILE A 102 -8.74 3.95 4.57
CA ILE A 102 -10.00 3.96 5.33
C ILE A 102 -9.75 4.31 6.80
N PHE A 103 -8.72 3.72 7.42
CA PHE A 103 -8.40 4.02 8.81
C PHE A 103 -7.96 5.47 8.99
N HIS A 104 -7.16 5.99 8.06
CA HIS A 104 -6.72 7.38 8.07
C HIS A 104 -7.92 8.33 7.93
N GLU A 105 -8.77 8.14 6.92
CA GLU A 105 -9.96 8.97 6.70
C GLU A 105 -10.91 8.93 7.91
N LEU A 106 -11.17 7.75 8.47
CA LEU A 106 -12.01 7.60 9.67
C LEU A 106 -11.41 8.24 10.92
N SER A 107 -10.07 8.40 10.98
CA SER A 107 -9.42 9.08 12.10
C SER A 107 -9.66 10.59 12.10
N GLY A 108 -10.10 11.16 10.96
CA GLY A 108 -10.35 12.59 10.80
C GLY A 108 -9.11 13.47 10.98
N ARG A 109 -7.90 12.89 10.89
CA ARG A 109 -6.64 13.62 11.07
C ARG A 109 -6.07 14.03 9.73
N GLU A 110 -5.71 15.31 9.63
CA GLU A 110 -4.92 15.78 8.51
C GLU A 110 -3.44 15.42 8.73
N TYR A 111 -2.86 14.73 7.76
CA TYR A 111 -1.43 14.45 7.71
C TYR A 111 -0.78 15.24 6.60
N SER A 112 0.40 15.80 6.86
CA SER A 112 1.25 16.26 5.77
C SER A 112 1.63 15.06 4.89
N TRP A 113 1.90 15.28 3.61
CA TRP A 113 2.33 14.25 2.66
C TRP A 113 3.35 13.25 3.24
N LEU A 114 4.44 13.72 3.88
CA LEU A 114 5.46 12.83 4.44
C LEU A 114 4.94 11.93 5.58
N HIS A 115 4.09 12.46 6.45
CA HIS A 115 3.48 11.71 7.55
C HIS A 115 2.51 10.66 7.03
N HIS A 116 1.73 10.98 5.99
CA HIS A 116 0.84 10.05 5.33
C HIS A 116 1.63 8.86 4.74
N ARG A 117 2.68 9.16 3.96
CA ARG A 117 3.55 8.11 3.39
C ARG A 117 4.27 7.27 4.45
N ALA A 118 4.72 7.89 5.53
CA ALA A 118 5.36 7.18 6.63
C ALA A 118 4.38 6.23 7.35
N LEU A 119 3.10 6.62 7.48
CA LEU A 119 2.05 5.77 8.03
C LEU A 119 1.86 4.53 7.17
N HIS A 120 1.63 4.72 5.86
CA HIS A 120 1.48 3.63 4.89
C HIS A 120 2.66 2.67 4.96
N PHE A 121 3.87 3.18 4.74
CA PHE A 121 5.07 2.35 4.74
C PHE A 121 5.24 1.56 6.04
N THR A 122 4.95 2.17 7.20
CA THR A 122 5.07 1.50 8.50
C THR A 122 4.04 0.39 8.67
N VAL A 123 2.76 0.69 8.44
CA VAL A 123 1.67 -0.27 8.68
C VAL A 123 1.70 -1.40 7.66
N GLU A 124 1.92 -1.09 6.38
CA GLU A 124 2.02 -2.08 5.31
C GLU A 124 3.24 -2.99 5.52
N SER A 125 4.39 -2.44 5.95
CA SER A 125 5.56 -3.26 6.32
C SER A 125 5.24 -4.23 7.45
N LEU A 126 4.60 -3.75 8.52
CA LEU A 126 4.21 -4.60 9.66
C LEU A 126 3.23 -5.69 9.21
N PHE A 127 2.29 -5.36 8.34
CA PHE A 127 1.36 -6.33 7.77
C PHE A 127 2.09 -7.44 7.01
N PHE A 128 3.00 -7.11 6.09
CA PHE A 128 3.74 -8.11 5.33
C PHE A 128 4.72 -8.94 6.18
N ILE A 129 5.29 -8.34 7.23
CA ILE A 129 6.03 -9.07 8.26
C ILE A 129 5.12 -10.06 8.99
N MET A 130 3.89 -9.70 9.33
CA MET A 130 2.98 -10.58 10.07
C MET A 130 2.41 -11.71 9.21
N VAL A 131 2.05 -11.43 7.96
CA VAL A 131 1.45 -12.42 7.05
C VAL A 131 2.45 -13.52 6.67
N GLY A 132 3.76 -13.20 6.61
CA GLY A 132 4.78 -14.20 6.35
C GLY A 132 4.70 -14.81 4.95
N ILE A 133 4.55 -13.93 3.96
CA ILE A 133 4.56 -14.28 2.54
C ILE A 133 5.90 -14.94 2.19
N ARG A 134 5.84 -16.10 1.54
CA ARG A 134 6.99 -16.90 1.09
C ARG A 134 7.08 -16.89 -0.42
#